data_AF-A0A7Z1T0R7-F1
#
_entry.id   AF-A0A7Z1T0R7-F1
#
_cell.length_a   1.000
_cell.length_b   1.000
_cell.length_c   1.000
_cell.angle_alpha   90.00
_cell.angle_beta   90.00
_cell.angle_gamma   90.00
#
_symmetry.space_group_name_H-M   'P 1'
#
loop_
_entity.id
_entity.type
_entity.pdbx_description
1 polymer ?
#
loop_
_entity_poly.entity_id
_entity_poly.type
_entity_poly.pdbx_seq_one_letter_code
_entity_poly.pdbx_strand_id
1 'polypeptide(L)'
;CRPEDLYFRHPEGCEHCRKAVVLNGRTVATVGHGVTGRSVVAEVIRPDARLFHLLKTGGKEAARRYWMANGGITRRTHLLHKLGAGLADPLEADETIPLDEDDVLQVEDSFSAQAAGTAAISGSTGLSEELKLLVSQAVSSGIEEGLARGLQEALKVALSALRQNAATRTNQSGSQENHNAGHSGNSNSGGGHGK
;
A
#
# COMPACT_ATOMS: atom_id res chain seq x y z
N CYS A 1 11.01 23.03 6.34
CA CYS A 1 10.43 24.14 7.11
C CYS A 1 11.01 24.07 8.51
N ARG A 2 11.64 25.14 9.00
CA ARG A 2 12.06 25.22 10.41
C ARG A 2 11.17 26.24 11.13
N PRO A 3 10.96 26.14 12.45
CA PRO A 3 10.11 27.08 13.19
C PRO A 3 10.53 28.55 13.01
N GLU A 4 11.83 28.81 12.87
CA GLU A 4 12.38 30.14 12.62
C GLU A 4 12.02 30.75 11.26
N ASP A 5 11.58 29.93 10.29
CA ASP A 5 11.17 30.37 8.95
C ASP A 5 9.66 30.63 8.87
N LEU A 6 8.93 30.58 9.98
CA LEU A 6 7.49 30.77 10.01
C LEU A 6 7.10 32.24 10.15
N TYR A 7 6.19 32.69 9.29
CA TYR A 7 5.69 34.06 9.25
C TYR A 7 4.19 34.08 9.57
N PHE A 8 3.84 34.72 10.68
CA PHE A 8 2.45 34.87 11.08
C PHE A 8 1.87 36.16 10.51
N ARG A 9 0.61 36.13 10.07
CA ARG A 9 -0.12 37.33 9.65
C ARG A 9 -0.28 38.26 10.85
N HIS A 10 -0.16 39.56 10.61
CA HIS A 10 -0.56 40.57 11.58
C HIS A 10 -2.03 40.95 11.33
N PRO A 11 -2.99 40.66 12.22
CA PRO A 11 -4.43 40.82 11.95
C PRO A 11 -4.84 42.23 11.52
N GLU A 12 -4.19 43.26 12.08
CA GLU A 12 -4.44 44.66 11.67
C GLU A 12 -4.07 44.93 10.22
N GLY A 13 -3.09 44.21 9.65
CA GLY A 13 -2.60 44.39 8.28
C GLY A 13 -1.98 45.75 7.96
N CYS A 14 -1.13 45.78 6.94
CA CYS A 14 -0.60 47.02 6.38
C CYS A 14 -1.51 47.58 5.27
N GLU A 15 -1.12 48.72 4.70
CA GLU A 15 -1.80 49.34 3.54
C GLU A 15 -1.87 48.44 2.29
N HIS A 16 -1.02 47.41 2.18
CA HIS A 16 -1.07 46.47 1.06
C HIS A 16 -2.08 45.33 1.28
N CYS A 17 -2.27 44.92 2.54
CA CYS A 17 -3.19 43.84 2.91
C CYS A 17 -4.60 44.36 3.20
N ARG A 18 -4.76 45.64 3.55
CA ARG A 18 -6.04 46.29 3.78
C ARG A 18 -6.51 47.08 2.58
N LYS A 19 -7.80 47.01 2.26
CA LYS A 19 -8.43 47.81 1.20
C LYS A 19 -9.66 48.53 1.74
N ALA A 20 -9.70 49.84 1.54
CA ALA A 20 -10.89 50.64 1.85
C ALA A 20 -11.97 50.37 0.79
N VAL A 21 -13.18 50.06 1.24
CA VAL A 21 -14.37 49.96 0.40
C VAL A 21 -15.07 51.31 0.45
N VAL A 22 -15.11 52.00 -0.68
CA VAL A 22 -15.67 53.35 -0.81
C VAL A 22 -16.96 53.29 -1.62
N LEU A 23 -18.06 53.80 -1.05
CA LEU A 23 -19.35 53.96 -1.73
C LEU A 23 -19.77 55.43 -1.64
N ASN A 24 -20.15 56.03 -2.77
CA ASN A 24 -20.56 57.44 -2.87
C ASN A 24 -19.54 58.42 -2.24
N GLY A 25 -18.25 58.17 -2.41
CA GLY A 25 -17.16 59.01 -1.88
C GLY A 25 -16.91 58.86 -0.36
N ARG A 26 -17.56 57.92 0.33
CA ARG A 26 -17.36 57.62 1.75
C ARG A 26 -16.83 56.20 1.94
N THR A 27 -15.82 56.03 2.79
CA THR A 27 -15.38 54.69 3.21
C THR A 27 -16.45 54.06 4.08
N VAL A 28 -16.99 52.93 3.63
CA VAL A 28 -18.05 52.18 4.33
C VAL A 28 -17.51 50.95 5.06
N ALA A 29 -16.35 50.44 4.63
CA ALA A 29 -15.68 49.31 5.27
C ALA A 29 -14.19 49.32 4.94
N THR A 30 -13.40 48.58 5.72
CA THR A 30 -12.03 48.18 5.36
C THR A 30 -11.99 46.66 5.35
N VAL A 31 -11.53 46.07 4.24
CA VAL A 31 -11.45 44.61 4.06
C VAL A 31 -9.99 44.16 4.02
N GLY A 32 -9.75 42.92 4.43
CA GLY A 32 -8.43 42.30 4.51
C GLY A 32 -7.87 42.29 5.94
N HIS A 33 -7.27 41.17 6.33
CA HIS A 33 -6.83 40.88 7.70
C HIS A 33 -5.38 40.38 7.76
N GLY A 34 -4.44 41.18 7.24
CA GLY A 34 -3.02 40.84 7.26
C GLY A 34 -2.54 39.89 6.17
N VAL A 35 -3.43 39.39 5.32
CA VAL A 35 -3.12 38.50 4.19
C VAL A 35 -3.65 39.11 2.90
N THR A 36 -2.93 38.91 1.79
CA THR A 36 -3.35 39.34 0.45
C THR A 36 -3.02 38.27 -0.59
N GLY A 37 -3.82 38.18 -1.65
CA GLY A 37 -3.69 37.15 -2.67
C GLY A 37 -4.17 35.78 -2.20
N ARG A 38 -3.93 34.77 -3.05
CA ARG A 38 -4.18 33.35 -2.74
C ARG A 38 -3.10 32.51 -3.39
N SER A 39 -2.70 31.43 -2.73
CA SER A 39 -1.77 30.44 -3.28
C SER A 39 -2.36 29.05 -3.19
N VAL A 40 -2.07 28.21 -4.17
CA VAL A 40 -2.59 26.84 -4.24
C VAL A 40 -1.64 25.88 -3.55
N VAL A 41 -2.16 25.10 -2.60
CA VAL A 41 -1.55 23.84 -2.15
C VAL A 41 -2.28 22.70 -2.84
N ALA A 42 -1.52 21.77 -3.40
CA ALA A 42 -2.04 20.64 -4.17
C ALA A 42 -1.15 19.42 -4.04
N GLU A 43 -1.79 18.26 -4.15
CA GLU A 43 -1.18 16.95 -4.28
C GLU A 43 -1.51 16.43 -5.67
N VAL A 44 -0.48 16.05 -6.44
CA VAL A 44 -0.63 15.63 -7.83
C VAL A 44 -0.12 14.21 -7.97
N ILE A 45 -1.02 13.31 -8.34
CA ILE A 45 -0.72 11.92 -8.58
C ILE A 45 -0.74 11.68 -10.09
N ARG A 46 0.39 11.29 -10.66
CA ARG A 46 0.45 10.75 -12.03
C ARG A 46 0.11 9.26 -11.95
N PRO A 47 -1.01 8.81 -12.52
CA PRO A 47 -1.33 7.39 -12.49
C PRO A 47 -0.40 6.59 -13.39
N ASP A 48 -0.03 5.41 -12.92
CA ASP A 48 0.63 4.38 -13.71
C ASP A 48 -0.03 3.01 -13.46
N ALA A 49 0.36 2.00 -14.24
CA ALA A 49 -0.22 0.67 -14.12
C ALA A 49 0.00 0.05 -12.73
N ARG A 50 1.12 0.35 -12.07
CA ARG A 50 1.45 -0.18 -10.74
C ARG A 50 0.60 0.47 -9.66
N LEU A 51 0.40 1.79 -9.73
CA LEU A 51 -0.49 2.54 -8.85
C LEU A 51 -1.91 1.98 -8.93
N PHE A 52 -2.44 1.75 -10.14
CA PHE A 52 -3.78 1.17 -10.30
C PHE A 52 -3.88 -0.26 -9.80
N HIS A 53 -2.85 -1.07 -10.03
CA HIS A 53 -2.79 -2.42 -9.48
C HIS A 53 -2.84 -2.39 -7.95
N LEU A 54 -1.99 -1.58 -7.31
CA LEU A 54 -1.95 -1.42 -5.86
C LEU A 54 -3.25 -0.83 -5.31
N LEU A 55 -3.86 0.13 -6.01
CA LEU A 55 -5.14 0.68 -5.61
C LEU A 55 -6.24 -0.40 -5.60
N LYS A 56 -6.20 -1.32 -6.57
CA LYS A 56 -7.16 -2.43 -6.67
C LYS A 56 -6.90 -3.53 -5.65
N THR A 57 -5.64 -3.89 -5.38
CA THR A 57 -5.29 -5.07 -4.57
C THR A 57 -4.95 -4.73 -3.12
N GLY A 58 -4.29 -3.60 -2.87
CA GLY A 58 -3.88 -3.11 -1.55
C GLY A 58 -4.60 -1.83 -1.09
N GLY A 59 -5.52 -1.30 -1.90
CA GLY A 59 -6.31 -0.12 -1.55
C GLY A 59 -5.55 1.21 -1.65
N LYS A 60 -6.20 2.28 -1.15
CA LYS A 60 -5.70 3.65 -1.23
C LYS A 60 -4.38 3.84 -0.49
N GLU A 61 -4.22 3.16 0.63
CA GLU A 61 -3.05 3.23 1.50
C GLU A 61 -1.80 2.69 0.78
N ALA A 62 -1.86 1.45 0.28
CA ALA A 62 -0.76 0.86 -0.49
C ALA A 62 -0.40 1.68 -1.74
N ALA A 63 -1.40 2.21 -2.44
CA ALA A 63 -1.19 3.09 -3.59
C ALA A 63 -0.51 4.42 -3.19
N ARG A 64 -0.94 5.04 -2.09
CA ARG A 64 -0.35 6.29 -1.57
C ARG A 64 1.08 6.08 -1.11
N ARG A 65 1.36 5.02 -0.35
CA ARG A 65 2.71 4.66 0.10
C ARG A 65 3.65 4.46 -1.10
N TYR A 66 3.19 3.74 -2.13
CA TYR A 66 3.93 3.61 -3.38
C TYR A 66 4.20 4.96 -4.04
N TRP A 67 3.20 5.81 -4.21
CA TRP A 67 3.39 7.11 -4.83
C TRP A 67 4.36 8.01 -4.05
N MET A 68 4.25 8.06 -2.71
CA MET A 68 5.19 8.80 -1.85
C MET A 68 6.62 8.26 -1.97
N ALA A 69 6.81 6.94 -1.97
CA ALA A 69 8.11 6.31 -2.14
C ALA A 69 8.76 6.60 -3.51
N ASN A 70 7.97 7.03 -4.50
CA ASN A 70 8.44 7.42 -5.83
C ASN A 70 8.51 8.95 -6.02
N GLY A 71 8.67 9.71 -4.93
CA GLY A 71 8.84 11.17 -4.98
C GLY A 71 7.53 11.96 -5.01
N GLY A 72 6.42 11.34 -4.61
CA GLY A 72 5.15 12.05 -4.41
C GLY A 72 5.26 13.15 -3.36
N ILE A 73 4.67 14.32 -3.65
CA ILE A 73 4.61 15.46 -2.72
C ILE A 73 3.20 15.57 -2.16
N THR A 74 3.05 15.26 -0.87
CA THR A 74 1.77 15.35 -0.14
C THR A 74 1.30 16.80 -0.03
N ARG A 75 0.00 17.02 0.23
CA ARG A 75 -0.52 18.37 0.52
C ARG A 75 0.23 19.00 1.70
N ARG A 76 0.45 18.26 2.79
CA ARG A 76 1.28 18.69 3.93
C ARG A 76 2.67 19.12 3.48
N THR A 77 3.37 18.30 2.69
CA THR A 77 4.74 18.62 2.22
C THR A 77 4.76 19.89 1.37
N HIS A 78 3.80 20.04 0.44
CA HIS A 78 3.68 21.25 -0.36
C HIS A 78 3.32 22.48 0.49
N LEU A 79 2.46 22.33 1.50
CA LEU A 79 2.19 23.41 2.46
C LEU A 79 3.47 23.80 3.22
N LEU A 80 4.24 22.85 3.72
CA LEU A 80 5.51 23.12 4.43
C LEU A 80 6.51 23.89 3.57
N HIS A 81 6.52 23.71 2.24
CA HIS A 81 7.33 24.54 1.34
C HIS A 81 6.87 26.00 1.33
N LYS A 82 5.55 26.25 1.34
CA LYS A 82 5.00 27.62 1.37
C LYS A 82 5.20 28.29 2.72
N LEU A 83 5.02 27.55 3.81
CA LEU A 83 5.25 28.05 5.16
C LEU A 83 6.70 28.48 5.35
N GLY A 84 7.66 27.62 4.96
CA GLY A 84 9.08 27.96 5.02
C GLY A 84 9.52 29.07 4.05
N ALA A 85 8.66 29.48 3.11
CA ALA A 85 8.88 30.63 2.23
C ALA A 85 8.11 31.89 2.68
N GLY A 86 7.40 31.84 3.81
CA GLY A 86 6.57 32.94 4.31
C GLY A 86 5.36 33.29 3.44
N LEU A 87 4.88 32.34 2.63
CA LEU A 87 3.78 32.57 1.67
C LEU A 87 2.38 32.23 2.23
N ALA A 88 2.31 31.67 3.43
CA ALA A 88 1.07 31.34 4.11
C ALA A 88 1.23 31.51 5.62
N ASP A 89 0.16 31.93 6.28
CA ASP A 89 0.08 31.97 7.74
C ASP A 89 -0.06 30.54 8.30
N PRO A 90 0.79 30.11 9.25
CA PRO A 90 0.74 28.75 9.79
C PRO A 90 -0.59 28.37 10.44
N LEU A 91 -1.24 29.31 11.14
CA LEU A 91 -2.50 29.02 11.86
C LEU A 91 -3.66 28.88 10.86
N GLU A 92 -3.77 29.78 9.89
CA GLU A 92 -4.77 29.69 8.82
C GLU A 92 -4.60 28.44 7.97
N ALA A 93 -3.35 28.10 7.67
CA ALA A 93 -3.05 26.97 6.83
C ALA A 93 -3.39 25.64 7.51
N ASP A 94 -3.09 25.51 8.80
CA ASP A 94 -3.40 24.33 9.62
C ASP A 94 -4.91 24.06 9.71
N GLU A 95 -5.73 25.12 9.78
CA GLU A 95 -7.19 25.00 9.73
C GLU A 95 -7.70 24.35 8.43
N THR A 96 -6.99 24.53 7.32
CA THR A 96 -7.38 23.98 6.00
C THR A 96 -6.71 22.64 5.70
N ILE A 97 -5.44 22.50 6.05
CA ILE A 97 -4.61 21.30 5.83
C ILE A 97 -3.86 21.06 7.14
N PRO A 98 -4.34 20.14 7.99
CA PRO A 98 -3.70 19.86 9.26
C PRO A 98 -2.22 19.52 9.10
N LEU A 99 -1.38 20.11 9.93
CA LEU A 99 0.06 19.91 9.91
C LEU A 99 0.48 18.51 10.34
N ASP A 100 -0.43 17.67 10.81
CA ASP A 100 -0.27 16.25 11.13
C ASP A 100 -0.99 15.32 10.12
N GLU A 101 -1.55 15.85 9.03
CA GLU A 101 -2.38 15.10 8.08
C GLU A 101 -1.70 13.81 7.57
N ASP A 102 -0.41 13.87 7.27
CA ASP A 102 0.32 12.68 6.80
C ASP A 102 0.44 11.58 7.86
N ASP A 103 0.45 11.93 9.14
CA ASP A 103 0.52 10.99 10.25
C ASP A 103 -0.85 10.35 10.48
N VAL A 104 -1.93 11.14 10.39
CA VAL A 104 -3.32 10.67 10.49
C VAL A 104 -3.71 9.76 9.31
N LEU A 105 -3.19 10.04 8.11
CA LEU A 105 -3.46 9.26 6.91
C LEU A 105 -2.60 8.00 6.79
N GLN A 106 -1.58 7.83 7.64
CA GLN A 106 -0.85 6.58 7.75
C GLN A 106 -1.70 5.56 8.50
N VAL A 107 -1.93 4.40 7.88
CA VAL A 107 -2.45 3.26 8.61
C VAL A 107 -1.24 2.59 9.24
N GLU A 108 -1.18 2.59 10.56
CA GLU A 108 -0.27 1.72 11.32
C GLU A 108 -0.40 0.30 10.76
N ASP A 109 0.72 -0.35 10.41
CA ASP A 109 0.77 -1.74 9.97
C ASP A 109 0.39 -2.68 11.14
N SER A 110 -0.86 -2.57 11.58
CA SER A 110 -1.45 -3.25 12.74
C SER A 110 -1.76 -4.73 12.46
N PHE A 111 -1.36 -5.24 11.30
CA PHE A 111 -1.34 -6.67 10.98
C PHE A 111 0.03 -7.33 11.15
N SER A 112 1.08 -6.56 11.46
CA SER A 112 2.33 -7.10 12.02
C SER A 112 2.26 -7.23 13.55
N ALA A 113 1.23 -6.64 14.19
CA ALA A 113 1.10 -6.54 15.64
C ALA A 113 0.29 -7.67 16.31
N GLN A 114 -0.28 -8.62 15.56
CA GLN A 114 -0.99 -9.77 16.15
C GLN A 114 -0.09 -10.96 16.52
N ALA A 115 1.24 -10.85 16.33
CA ALA A 115 2.20 -11.78 16.92
C ALA A 115 2.71 -11.35 18.31
N ALA A 116 2.38 -10.14 18.78
CA ALA A 116 2.85 -9.60 20.05
C ALA A 116 1.67 -9.10 20.90
N GLY A 117 0.81 -10.03 21.29
CA GLY A 117 -0.10 -9.79 22.40
C GLY A 117 0.67 -9.70 23.71
N THR A 118 1.18 -8.53 24.09
CA THR A 118 1.41 -8.18 25.50
C THR A 118 1.41 -6.67 25.70
N ALA A 119 0.44 -6.23 26.50
CA ALA A 119 0.26 -4.96 27.20
C ALA A 119 1.22 -3.78 26.88
N ALA A 120 0.59 -2.66 26.55
CA ALA A 120 1.16 -1.33 26.59
C ALA A 120 1.88 -1.04 27.92
N ILE A 121 3.16 -0.69 27.84
CA ILE A 121 3.88 0.04 28.89
C ILE A 121 4.47 1.27 28.21
N SER A 122 3.90 2.43 28.51
CA SER A 122 4.49 3.73 28.16
C SER A 122 5.84 3.90 28.85
N GLY A 123 6.88 4.16 28.06
CA GLY A 123 8.14 4.71 28.54
C GLY A 123 9.38 3.88 28.21
N SER A 124 10.09 4.26 27.14
CA SER A 124 11.55 4.46 27.14
C SER A 124 12.06 4.72 25.72
N THR A 125 12.47 5.95 25.48
CA THR A 125 13.42 6.31 24.43
C THR A 125 14.75 5.64 24.76
N GLY A 126 14.97 4.43 24.26
CA GLY A 126 16.23 3.73 24.49
C GLY A 126 16.21 2.24 24.16
N LEU A 127 15.68 1.84 23.01
CA LEU A 127 16.01 0.51 22.49
C LEU A 127 17.44 0.57 21.94
N SER A 128 18.37 -0.07 22.65
CA SER A 128 19.78 -0.14 22.23
C SER A 128 19.87 -0.71 20.81
N GLU A 129 20.76 -0.15 19.99
CA GLU A 129 21.04 -0.61 18.62
C GLU A 129 21.35 -2.11 18.56
N GLU A 130 21.89 -2.66 19.63
CA GLU A 130 22.17 -4.09 19.81
C GLU A 130 20.89 -4.94 19.80
N LEU A 131 19.80 -4.47 20.39
CA LEU A 131 18.52 -5.18 20.38
C LEU A 131 17.86 -5.15 18.99
N LYS A 132 17.99 -4.03 18.25
CA LYS A 132 17.53 -3.95 16.87
C LYS A 132 18.29 -4.92 15.97
N LEU A 133 19.61 -5.03 16.17
CA LEU A 133 20.46 -5.95 15.42
C LEU A 133 20.10 -7.41 15.68
N LEU A 134 19.90 -7.78 16.95
CA LEU A 134 19.48 -9.13 17.36
C LEU A 134 18.13 -9.52 16.78
N VAL A 135 17.16 -8.60 16.79
CA VAL A 135 15.83 -8.84 16.20
C VAL A 135 15.95 -9.01 14.69
N SER A 136 16.70 -8.14 14.00
CA SER A 136 16.92 -8.26 12.55
C SER A 136 17.60 -9.58 12.17
N GLN A 137 18.56 -10.04 13.00
CA GLN A 137 19.27 -11.29 12.79
C GLN A 137 18.35 -12.51 13.00
N ALA A 138 17.55 -12.52 14.06
CA ALA A 138 16.60 -13.59 14.35
C ALA A 138 15.48 -13.69 13.31
N VAL A 139 14.98 -12.56 12.81
CA VAL A 139 13.98 -12.54 11.73
C VAL A 139 14.58 -13.10 10.44
N SER A 140 15.79 -12.68 10.07
CA SER A 140 16.46 -13.15 8.85
C SER A 140 16.74 -14.66 8.92
N SER A 141 17.26 -15.16 10.04
CA SER A 141 17.51 -16.60 10.22
C SER A 141 16.22 -17.41 10.21
N GLY A 142 15.15 -16.90 10.83
CA GLY A 142 13.84 -17.55 10.81
C GLY A 142 13.24 -17.68 9.41
N ILE A 143 13.38 -16.63 8.58
CA ILE A 143 12.94 -16.66 7.18
C ILE A 143 13.75 -17.67 6.36
N GLU A 144 15.07 -17.66 6.50
CA GLU A 144 15.96 -18.59 5.80
C GLU A 144 15.67 -20.05 6.16
N GLU A 145 15.54 -20.36 7.45
CA GLU A 145 15.19 -21.70 7.91
C GLU A 145 13.79 -22.14 7.51
N GLY A 146 12.82 -21.22 7.55
CA GLY A 146 11.44 -21.47 7.13
C GLY A 146 11.35 -21.77 5.63
N LEU A 147 12.06 -20.99 4.81
CA LEU A 147 12.14 -21.18 3.36
C LEU A 147 12.83 -22.50 3.02
N ALA A 148 13.95 -22.83 3.68
CA ALA A 148 14.66 -24.09 3.48
C ALA A 148 13.79 -25.31 3.81
N ARG A 149 13.10 -25.29 4.96
CA ARG A 149 12.17 -26.35 5.36
C ARG A 149 11.00 -26.49 4.37
N GLY A 150 10.41 -25.37 3.96
CA GLY A 150 9.32 -25.37 2.98
C GLY A 150 9.73 -25.96 1.63
N LEU A 151 10.93 -25.61 1.15
CA LEU A 151 11.46 -26.13 -0.11
C LEU A 151 11.76 -27.64 -0.02
N GLN A 152 12.32 -28.10 1.09
CA GLN A 152 12.60 -29.52 1.33
C GLN A 152 11.33 -30.37 1.36
N GLU A 153 10.29 -29.93 2.08
CA GLU A 153 9.03 -30.66 2.13
C GLU A 153 8.30 -30.63 0.78
N ALA A 154 8.30 -29.49 0.08
CA ALA A 154 7.73 -29.42 -1.27
C ALA A 154 8.44 -30.38 -2.25
N LEU A 155 9.78 -30.45 -2.19
CA LEU A 155 10.56 -31.36 -3.03
C LEU A 155 10.27 -32.84 -2.69
N LYS A 156 10.15 -33.18 -1.41
CA LYS A 156 9.82 -34.52 -0.94
C LYS A 156 8.43 -34.97 -1.40
N VAL A 157 7.44 -34.08 -1.33
CA VAL A 157 6.07 -34.33 -1.85
C VAL A 157 6.08 -34.50 -3.36
N ALA A 158 6.82 -33.66 -4.09
CA ALA A 158 6.94 -33.79 -5.54
C ALA A 158 7.58 -35.13 -5.95
N LEU A 159 8.64 -35.56 -5.26
CA LEU A 159 9.31 -36.83 -5.53
C LEU A 159 8.43 -38.05 -5.23
N SER A 160 7.64 -38.01 -4.15
CA SER A 160 6.72 -39.12 -3.82
C SER A 160 5.61 -39.24 -4.86
N ALA A 161 5.06 -38.12 -5.33
CA ALA A 161 4.07 -38.10 -6.40
C ALA A 161 4.64 -38.65 -7.73
N LEU A 162 5.88 -38.29 -8.08
CA LEU A 162 6.55 -38.84 -9.27
C LEU A 162 6.76 -40.35 -9.17
N ARG A 163 7.15 -40.88 -8.00
CA ARG A 163 7.28 -42.33 -7.79
C ARG A 163 5.95 -43.06 -7.92
N GLN A 164 4.87 -42.49 -7.35
CA GLN A 164 3.53 -43.06 -7.48
C GLN A 164 3.06 -43.10 -8.94
N ASN A 165 3.31 -42.03 -9.70
CA ASN A 165 3.00 -41.97 -11.14
C ASN A 165 3.83 -42.96 -11.98
N ALA A 166 5.07 -43.25 -11.59
CA ALA A 166 5.88 -44.27 -12.24
C ALA A 166 5.34 -45.69 -11.96
N ALA A 167 4.96 -45.97 -10.71
CA ALA A 167 4.40 -47.27 -10.30
C ALA A 167 3.03 -47.57 -10.93
N THR A 168 2.18 -46.55 -11.14
CA THR A 168 0.89 -46.71 -11.83
C THR A 168 1.07 -46.98 -13.32
N ARG A 169 2.08 -46.37 -13.97
CA ARG A 169 2.41 -46.65 -15.38
C ARG A 169 2.90 -48.08 -15.60
N THR A 170 3.73 -48.62 -14.70
CA THR A 170 4.22 -50.01 -14.81
C THR A 170 3.12 -51.05 -14.64
N ASN A 171 2.09 -50.76 -13.83
CA ASN A 171 0.95 -51.65 -13.63
C ASN A 171 -0.04 -51.65 -14.82
N GLN A 172 -0.14 -50.56 -15.58
CA GLN A 172 -0.95 -50.52 -16.82
C GLN A 172 -0.27 -51.24 -18.00
N SER A 173 1.06 -51.27 -18.06
CA SER A 173 1.78 -52.02 -19.12
C SER A 173 1.81 -53.54 -18.91
N GLY A 174 1.47 -54.05 -17.71
CA GLY A 174 1.47 -55.48 -17.40
C GLY A 174 0.11 -56.18 -17.54
N SER A 175 -0.95 -55.47 -17.98
CA SER A 175 -2.33 -56.00 -18.04
C SER A 175 -2.89 -56.13 -19.46
N GLN A 176 -2.03 -56.07 -20.49
CA GLN A 176 -2.39 -56.36 -21.89
C GLN A 176 -1.56 -57.51 -22.48
N GLU A 177 -1.62 -58.72 -21.90
CA GLU A 177 -1.26 -59.93 -22.64
C GLU A 177 -2.28 -61.06 -22.40
N ASN A 178 -2.77 -61.59 -23.53
CA ASN A 178 -3.45 -62.88 -23.72
C ASN A 178 -4.92 -63.04 -23.27
N HIS A 179 -5.83 -62.71 -24.19
CA HIS A 179 -6.94 -63.62 -24.53
C HIS A 179 -7.19 -63.60 -26.05
N ASN A 180 -6.48 -64.47 -26.79
CA ASN A 180 -6.85 -64.84 -28.14
C ASN A 180 -7.06 -66.35 -28.19
N ALA A 181 -8.31 -66.79 -28.12
CA ALA A 181 -8.69 -68.17 -28.41
C ALA A 181 -10.12 -68.21 -28.97
N GLY A 182 -10.18 -68.27 -30.30
CA GLY A 182 -11.13 -69.01 -31.13
C GLY A 182 -12.63 -69.02 -30.78
N HIS A 183 -13.43 -68.39 -31.65
CA HIS A 183 -14.66 -69.06 -32.09
C HIS A 183 -15.01 -68.71 -33.54
N SER A 184 -15.08 -69.76 -34.34
CA SER A 184 -15.58 -69.77 -35.71
C SER A 184 -17.10 -69.64 -35.75
N GLY A 185 -17.60 -68.97 -36.79
CA GLY A 185 -18.79 -69.45 -37.50
C GLY A 185 -20.14 -68.87 -37.10
N ASN A 186 -20.70 -68.14 -38.07
CA ASN A 186 -21.97 -68.42 -38.73
C ASN A 186 -23.23 -67.59 -38.36
N SER A 187 -23.71 -66.93 -39.43
CA SER A 187 -25.09 -66.77 -39.91
C SER A 187 -26.09 -65.82 -39.26
N ASN A 188 -26.72 -65.06 -40.19
CA ASN A 188 -28.12 -64.62 -40.26
C ASN A 188 -28.61 -63.55 -39.27
N SER A 189 -29.59 -62.69 -39.57
CA SER A 189 -30.28 -62.22 -40.78
C SER A 189 -31.45 -61.36 -40.29
N GLY A 190 -31.80 -60.29 -41.00
CA GLY A 190 -33.06 -59.54 -40.83
C GLY A 190 -33.04 -58.55 -39.66
N GLY A 191 -33.58 -57.34 -39.75
CA GLY A 191 -34.62 -56.80 -40.61
C GLY A 191 -35.65 -56.08 -39.72
N GLY A 192 -36.00 -54.83 -40.06
CA GLY A 192 -37.11 -54.07 -39.46
C GLY A 192 -36.65 -52.75 -38.82
N HIS A 193 -36.74 -51.60 -39.50
CA HIS A 193 -37.90 -50.71 -39.66
C HIS A 193 -38.52 -50.22 -38.34
N GLY A 194 -38.55 -48.90 -38.18
CA GLY A 194 -39.37 -48.23 -37.17
C GLY A 194 -39.08 -46.74 -37.07
N LYS A 195 -39.75 -45.98 -37.94
CA LYS A 195 -39.97 -44.52 -38.00
C LYS A 195 -39.51 -43.64 -36.85
#